data_AF-A0A7C5YAV9-F1
#
_entry.id   AF-A0A7C5YAV9-F1
#
_cell.length_a   1.000
_cell.length_b   1.000
_cell.length_c   1.000
_cell.angle_alpha   90.00
_cell.angle_beta   90.00
_cell.angle_gamma   90.00
#
_symmetry.space_group_name_H-M   'P 1'
#
loop_
_entity.id
_entity.type
_entity.pdbx_description
1 polymer ?
#
loop_
_entity_poly.entity_id
_entity_poly.type
_entity_poly.pdbx_seq_one_letter_code
_entity_poly.pdbx_strand_id
1 'polypeptide(L)'
;MFLRELGLESDGALTQNGKNAWLKMNFYEFAPPYGIKRWRVGDDGSLRNLEDISHVDLVEKFQPGAIDPSSDGVVVEVRTGGKKGRVVTGVVVDSLLESRLRRHDALNPVLEEYERTKLRWNEEPNVRRDFHRGSIQSLIHLVAQLPSNGFGTFIEFANRVEWRIYSNKRRLLTVGERTFAIKDVKTIEVPTPTYGFYSDYTYGLAVEASPLDDTSLLRLGASFILIVLRRIHHISLFIMKFDMIVLGERKFVRFYEGECANYLPSIDWQSLRKDVENYQPDELDEVLLQQIEEQVYSDFLAKKLDWEIARTYALKIIDYVLLMQTLKVQIGDRVYTVTKPSKAIGLASLSAVSVQFREDLNAGLYGLALFDGEESKMFTGFFEFNRPAEDVSQALVEISKLVDKGFKIVVYDFDLLYKTLTTAGLEAVKAFLKGLEQGGKAPDVKKLLSEKMNVEIPLEVFESALGLRRDVWASDLFTRTELEKRRKPNVKFIRSKPERFTALLESYLRDDVRNIYTAYLVAEKMGQGQG
;
A
#
# COMPACT_ATOMS: atom_id res chain seq x y z
N MET A 1 -3.23 20.07 4.94
CA MET A 1 -2.39 19.03 5.58
C MET A 1 -1.95 18.02 4.55
N PHE A 2 -2.87 17.29 3.90
CA PHE A 2 -2.57 16.29 2.87
C PHE A 2 -1.59 16.73 1.77
N LEU A 3 -1.80 17.90 1.14
CA LEU A 3 -0.87 18.38 0.09
C LEU A 3 0.54 18.69 0.60
N ARG A 4 0.70 19.07 1.88
CA ARG A 4 2.02 19.30 2.49
C ARG A 4 2.74 17.99 2.79
N GLU A 5 2.02 17.00 3.28
CA GLU A 5 2.53 15.64 3.54
C GLU A 5 3.02 14.98 2.25
N LEU A 6 2.34 15.22 1.13
CA LEU A 6 2.76 14.76 -0.20
C LEU A 6 3.85 15.64 -0.85
N GLY A 7 4.29 16.71 -0.17
CA GLY A 7 5.28 17.65 -0.72
C GLY A 7 4.79 18.43 -1.95
N LEU A 8 3.48 18.52 -2.17
CA LEU A 8 2.84 19.24 -3.28
C LEU A 8 2.61 20.73 -2.96
N GLU A 9 2.57 21.10 -1.68
CA GLU A 9 2.41 22.48 -1.21
C GLU A 9 3.42 22.81 -0.11
N SER A 10 3.98 24.01 -0.16
CA SER A 10 4.80 24.61 0.90
C SER A 10 4.40 26.07 1.04
N ASP A 11 4.20 26.53 2.28
CA ASP A 11 3.96 27.94 2.62
C ASP A 11 2.85 28.64 1.83
N GLY A 12 1.78 27.92 1.51
CA GLY A 12 0.61 28.42 0.78
C GLY A 12 0.77 28.43 -0.73
N ALA A 13 1.86 27.88 -1.28
CA ALA A 13 2.12 27.79 -2.71
C ALA A 13 2.40 26.35 -3.16
N LEU A 14 1.98 26.00 -4.38
CA LEU A 14 2.33 24.72 -4.98
C LEU A 14 3.84 24.63 -5.20
N THR A 15 4.43 23.54 -4.72
CA THR A 15 5.81 23.17 -5.06
C THR A 15 5.90 22.83 -6.55
N GLN A 16 7.10 22.58 -7.07
CA GLN A 16 7.23 22.11 -8.46
C GLN A 16 6.45 20.82 -8.71
N ASN A 17 6.41 19.92 -7.72
CA ASN A 17 5.62 18.70 -7.78
C ASN A 17 4.11 19.00 -7.77
N GLY A 18 3.67 19.95 -6.95
CA GLY A 18 2.27 20.41 -6.95
C GLY A 18 1.83 21.02 -8.27
N LYS A 19 2.68 21.86 -8.89
CA LYS A 19 2.41 22.44 -10.21
C LYS A 19 2.36 21.36 -11.29
N ASN A 20 3.29 20.41 -11.27
CA ASN A 20 3.28 19.29 -12.19
C ASN A 20 2.04 18.41 -12.02
N ALA A 21 1.61 18.17 -10.77
CA ALA A 21 0.40 17.41 -10.50
C ALA A 21 -0.84 18.13 -11.04
N TRP A 22 -0.97 19.43 -10.78
CA TRP A 22 -2.06 20.24 -11.32
C TRP A 22 -2.12 20.21 -12.86
N LEU A 23 -0.98 20.30 -13.54
CA LEU A 23 -0.90 20.27 -15.01
C LEU A 23 -1.23 18.90 -15.63
N LYS A 24 -1.06 17.83 -14.86
CA LYS A 24 -1.28 16.44 -15.32
C LYS A 24 -2.63 15.86 -14.91
N MET A 25 -3.33 16.52 -13.99
CA MET A 25 -4.60 16.04 -13.47
C MET A 25 -5.69 16.14 -14.56
N ASN A 26 -5.89 15.06 -15.31
CA ASN A 26 -6.94 14.92 -16.31
C ASN A 26 -7.90 13.79 -15.93
N PHE A 27 -9.08 13.77 -16.57
CA PHE A 27 -10.13 12.79 -16.29
C PHE A 27 -9.73 11.34 -16.59
N TYR A 28 -8.82 11.11 -17.54
CA TYR A 28 -8.52 9.78 -18.07
C TYR A 28 -7.10 9.29 -17.76
N GLU A 29 -6.19 10.19 -17.38
CA GLU A 29 -4.80 9.85 -17.05
C GLU A 29 -4.09 10.99 -16.31
N PHE A 30 -3.07 10.64 -15.53
CA PHE A 30 -2.16 11.61 -14.92
C PHE A 30 -1.01 11.99 -15.88
N ALA A 31 -1.34 12.63 -17.00
CA ALA A 31 -0.40 13.01 -18.06
C ALA A 31 -0.69 14.40 -18.63
N PRO A 32 0.17 15.02 -19.47
CA PRO A 32 -0.15 16.27 -20.14
C PRO A 32 -1.46 16.18 -20.96
N PRO A 33 -2.21 17.28 -21.14
CA PRO A 33 -3.55 17.27 -21.74
C PRO A 33 -3.57 17.06 -23.27
N TYR A 34 -2.48 16.56 -23.86
CA TYR A 34 -2.37 16.27 -25.29
C TYR A 34 -1.98 14.81 -25.50
N GLY A 35 -2.67 14.18 -26.46
CA GLY A 35 -2.44 12.80 -26.83
C GLY A 35 -1.21 12.61 -27.71
N ILE A 36 -0.81 11.35 -27.85
CA ILE A 36 0.27 10.88 -28.71
C ILE A 36 -0.31 10.64 -30.10
N LYS A 37 0.36 11.15 -31.14
CA LYS A 37 -0.13 11.06 -32.50
C LYS A 37 -0.12 9.62 -33.00
N ARG A 38 -1.12 9.23 -33.78
CA ARG A 38 -1.20 7.88 -34.36
C ARG A 38 -1.39 7.99 -35.87
N TRP A 39 -0.53 7.35 -36.63
CA TRP A 39 -0.58 7.35 -38.10
C TRP A 39 -0.73 5.94 -38.65
N ARG A 40 -1.42 5.83 -39.78
CA ARG A 40 -1.49 4.61 -40.57
C ARG A 40 -0.76 4.78 -41.88
N VAL A 41 0.05 3.80 -42.26
CA VAL A 41 0.67 3.75 -43.58
C VAL A 41 -0.36 3.27 -44.62
N GLY A 42 -0.59 4.09 -45.64
CA GLY A 42 -1.42 3.77 -46.80
C GLY A 42 -0.75 2.78 -47.75
N ASP A 43 -1.52 2.31 -48.73
CA ASP A 43 -1.01 1.39 -49.77
C ASP A 43 0.05 2.05 -50.66
N ASP A 44 -0.08 3.36 -50.88
CA ASP A 44 0.87 4.23 -51.60
C ASP A 44 2.06 4.69 -50.75
N GLY A 45 2.12 4.28 -49.48
CA GLY A 45 3.16 4.68 -48.53
C GLY A 45 2.89 6.03 -47.83
N SER A 46 1.77 6.70 -48.13
CA SER A 46 1.39 7.94 -47.44
C SER A 46 1.01 7.68 -45.97
N LEU A 47 1.11 8.70 -45.12
CA LEU A 47 0.70 8.61 -43.71
C LEU A 47 -0.66 9.27 -43.52
N ARG A 48 -1.65 8.47 -43.15
CA ARG A 48 -2.99 8.94 -42.77
C ARG A 48 -3.06 9.11 -41.25
N ASN A 49 -3.60 10.25 -40.81
CA ASN A 49 -3.80 10.47 -39.38
C ASN A 49 -4.97 9.63 -38.85
N LEU A 50 -4.78 9.05 -37.66
CA LEU A 50 -5.82 8.38 -36.87
C LEU A 50 -6.10 9.21 -35.61
N GLU A 51 -7.08 8.79 -34.79
CA GLU A 51 -7.30 9.42 -33.48
C GLU A 51 -6.07 9.25 -32.59
N ASP A 52 -5.70 10.34 -31.90
CA ASP A 52 -4.61 10.36 -30.93
C ASP A 52 -4.89 9.34 -29.81
N ILE A 53 -3.82 8.81 -29.22
CA ILE A 53 -3.89 7.86 -28.10
C ILE A 53 -3.42 8.54 -26.80
N SER A 54 -3.85 8.02 -25.66
CA SER A 54 -3.38 8.48 -24.35
C SER A 54 -1.94 8.01 -24.07
N HIS A 55 -1.29 8.61 -23.06
CA HIS A 55 0.04 8.16 -22.60
C HIS A 55 -0.06 6.76 -21.94
N VAL A 56 -1.18 6.46 -21.28
CA VAL A 56 -1.49 5.12 -20.78
C VAL A 56 -1.64 4.13 -21.93
N ASP A 57 -2.43 4.46 -22.96
CA ASP A 57 -2.66 3.57 -24.11
C ASP A 57 -1.35 3.30 -24.88
N LEU A 58 -0.44 4.27 -24.99
CA LEU A 58 0.90 4.02 -25.53
C LEU A 58 1.54 2.83 -24.83
N VAL A 59 1.60 2.87 -23.49
CA VAL A 59 2.28 1.85 -22.68
C VAL A 59 1.53 0.53 -22.71
N GLU A 60 0.20 0.54 -22.60
CA GLU A 60 -0.60 -0.67 -22.43
C GLU A 60 -1.05 -1.34 -23.73
N LYS A 61 -1.13 -0.59 -24.84
CA LYS A 61 -1.78 -1.04 -26.09
C LYS A 61 -0.97 -0.77 -27.36
N PHE A 62 -0.14 0.28 -27.40
CA PHE A 62 0.51 0.74 -28.64
C PHE A 62 2.04 0.71 -28.59
N GLN A 63 2.59 -0.50 -28.45
CA GLN A 63 4.03 -0.77 -28.57
C GLN A 63 4.36 -1.38 -29.94
N PRO A 64 5.59 -1.23 -30.47
CA PRO A 64 5.98 -1.95 -31.68
C PRO A 64 5.69 -3.45 -31.58
N GLY A 65 5.09 -4.02 -32.62
CA GLY A 65 4.59 -5.38 -32.62
C GLY A 65 3.17 -5.55 -32.07
N ALA A 66 2.60 -4.57 -31.37
CA ALA A 66 1.23 -4.66 -30.89
C ALA A 66 0.24 -4.54 -32.06
N ILE A 67 -0.78 -5.40 -32.07
CA ILE A 67 -1.88 -5.34 -33.02
C ILE A 67 -2.83 -4.25 -32.54
N ASP A 68 -3.11 -3.26 -33.38
CA ASP A 68 -4.13 -2.22 -33.17
C ASP A 68 -5.46 -2.72 -33.75
N PRO A 69 -6.42 -3.18 -32.91
CA PRO A 69 -7.68 -3.72 -33.39
C PRO A 69 -8.59 -2.63 -33.98
N SER A 70 -8.40 -1.37 -33.58
CA SER A 70 -9.23 -0.26 -34.06
C SER A 70 -8.89 0.16 -35.49
N SER A 71 -7.72 -0.26 -35.99
CA SER A 71 -7.28 0.01 -37.35
C SER A 71 -6.91 -1.25 -38.14
N ASP A 72 -7.19 -2.46 -37.65
CA ASP A 72 -6.80 -3.71 -38.35
C ASP A 72 -5.32 -3.70 -38.79
N GLY A 73 -4.43 -3.31 -37.88
CA GLY A 73 -3.02 -3.08 -38.19
C GLY A 73 -2.07 -3.50 -37.08
N VAL A 74 -0.78 -3.38 -37.33
CA VAL A 74 0.29 -3.63 -36.34
C VAL A 74 1.08 -2.35 -36.17
N VAL A 75 1.37 -1.96 -34.94
CA VAL A 75 2.30 -0.85 -34.65
C VAL A 75 3.69 -1.29 -35.09
N VAL A 76 4.29 -0.56 -36.02
CA VAL A 76 5.59 -0.91 -36.62
C VAL A 76 6.70 0.05 -36.19
N GLU A 77 6.35 1.26 -35.75
CA GLU A 77 7.31 2.29 -35.38
C GLU A 77 6.75 3.15 -34.24
N VAL A 78 7.63 3.54 -33.31
CA VAL A 78 7.38 4.62 -32.35
C VAL A 78 8.30 5.79 -32.70
N ARG A 79 7.71 6.96 -32.92
CA ARG A 79 8.44 8.20 -33.17
C ARG A 79 8.76 8.88 -31.86
N THR A 80 10.03 9.24 -31.71
CA THR A 80 10.54 9.97 -30.55
C THR A 80 11.03 11.36 -30.94
N GLY A 81 10.91 12.33 -30.03
CA GLY A 81 11.34 13.71 -30.21
C GLY A 81 11.87 14.35 -28.93
N GLY A 82 11.97 15.70 -28.96
CA GLY A 82 12.52 16.52 -27.90
C GLY A 82 14.06 16.56 -27.87
N LYS A 83 14.64 17.43 -27.04
CA LYS A 83 16.11 17.70 -27.00
C LYS A 83 16.99 16.45 -26.78
N LYS A 84 16.43 15.37 -26.23
CA LYS A 84 17.14 14.11 -25.95
C LYS A 84 16.58 12.90 -26.71
N GLY A 85 15.58 13.07 -27.59
CA GLY A 85 14.95 11.95 -28.32
C GLY A 85 14.24 10.93 -27.42
N ARG A 86 13.78 11.33 -26.23
CA ARG A 86 13.19 10.42 -25.23
C ARG A 86 11.69 10.55 -25.08
N VAL A 87 11.08 11.56 -25.71
CA VAL A 87 9.64 11.81 -25.61
C VAL A 87 8.98 11.17 -26.80
N VAL A 88 8.02 10.27 -26.58
CA VAL A 88 7.23 9.70 -27.66
C VAL A 88 6.31 10.78 -28.22
N THR A 89 6.36 10.99 -29.53
CA THR A 89 5.55 11.98 -30.25
C THR A 89 4.48 11.34 -31.11
N GLY A 90 4.64 10.07 -31.47
CA GLY A 90 3.58 9.30 -32.08
C GLY A 90 3.95 7.86 -32.41
N VAL A 91 2.98 7.11 -32.93
CA VAL A 91 3.12 5.71 -33.33
C VAL A 91 2.65 5.53 -34.78
N VAL A 92 3.29 4.63 -35.51
CA VAL A 92 2.94 4.30 -36.89
C VAL A 92 2.43 2.87 -36.95
N VAL A 93 1.27 2.70 -37.59
CA VAL A 93 0.58 1.43 -37.77
C VAL A 93 0.63 1.06 -39.25
N ASP A 94 0.98 -0.19 -39.54
CA ASP A 94 0.93 -0.77 -40.88
C ASP A 94 -0.13 -1.88 -40.98
N SER A 95 -0.47 -2.24 -42.21
CA SER A 95 -1.46 -3.26 -42.53
C SER A 95 -1.04 -4.67 -42.07
N LEU A 96 -2.02 -5.48 -41.67
CA LEU A 96 -1.86 -6.92 -41.36
C LEU A 96 -1.54 -7.80 -42.59
N LEU A 97 -1.37 -7.21 -43.77
CA LEU A 97 -0.93 -7.94 -44.97
C LEU A 97 0.50 -8.44 -44.77
N GLU A 98 0.71 -9.74 -44.95
CA GLU A 98 2.01 -10.37 -44.74
C GLU A 98 3.14 -9.75 -45.58
N SER A 99 2.83 -9.37 -46.82
CA SER A 99 3.76 -8.67 -47.73
C SER A 99 4.21 -7.28 -47.22
N ARG A 100 3.43 -6.67 -46.32
CA ARG A 100 3.77 -5.41 -45.63
C ARG A 100 4.53 -5.72 -44.35
N LEU A 101 4.03 -6.65 -43.53
CA LEU A 101 4.65 -7.03 -42.26
C LEU A 101 6.09 -7.52 -42.44
N ARG A 102 6.38 -8.31 -43.49
CA ARG A 102 7.74 -8.81 -43.80
C ARG A 102 8.76 -7.73 -44.17
N ARG A 103 8.31 -6.49 -44.44
CA ARG A 103 9.22 -5.35 -44.68
C ARG A 103 9.80 -4.79 -43.39
N HIS A 104 9.24 -5.17 -42.25
CA HIS A 104 9.68 -4.73 -40.93
C HIS A 104 10.55 -5.82 -40.30
N ASP A 105 11.85 -5.55 -40.17
CA ASP A 105 12.87 -6.53 -39.75
C ASP A 105 12.49 -7.27 -38.45
N ALA A 106 11.91 -6.56 -37.48
CA ALA A 106 11.53 -7.13 -36.21
C ALA A 106 10.34 -8.12 -36.30
N LEU A 107 9.47 -7.97 -37.30
CA LEU A 107 8.31 -8.85 -37.49
C LEU A 107 8.64 -10.08 -38.33
N ASN A 108 9.67 -10.04 -39.17
CA ASN A 108 10.03 -11.18 -40.02
C ASN A 108 10.28 -12.49 -39.23
N PRO A 109 11.14 -12.53 -38.18
CA PRO A 109 11.32 -13.76 -37.40
C PRO A 109 10.06 -14.20 -36.65
N VAL A 110 9.20 -13.26 -36.27
CA VAL A 110 7.90 -13.55 -35.62
C VAL A 110 6.96 -14.25 -36.59
N LEU A 111 6.91 -13.78 -37.86
CA LEU A 111 6.11 -14.39 -38.92
C LEU A 111 6.61 -15.78 -39.28
N GLU A 112 7.93 -15.99 -39.38
CA GLU A 112 8.50 -17.32 -39.63
C GLU A 112 8.12 -18.31 -38.52
N GLU A 113 8.16 -17.88 -37.25
CA GLU A 113 7.76 -18.71 -36.11
C GLU A 113 6.24 -18.98 -36.10
N TYR A 114 5.43 -17.99 -36.48
CA TYR A 114 3.98 -18.14 -36.66
C TYR A 114 3.65 -19.17 -37.74
N GLU A 115 4.26 -19.06 -38.92
CA GLU A 115 4.08 -20.00 -40.03
C GLU A 115 4.49 -21.41 -39.64
N ARG A 116 5.69 -21.55 -39.06
CA ARG A 116 6.20 -22.83 -38.56
C ARG A 116 5.23 -23.47 -37.57
N THR A 117 4.65 -22.67 -36.68
CA THR A 117 3.68 -23.13 -35.69
C THR A 117 2.38 -23.59 -36.35
N LYS A 118 1.81 -22.79 -37.26
CA LYS A 118 0.58 -23.13 -37.98
C LYS A 118 0.74 -24.38 -38.83
N LEU A 119 1.85 -24.51 -39.55
CA LEU A 119 2.18 -25.71 -40.32
C LEU A 119 2.30 -26.95 -39.41
N ARG A 120 2.91 -26.84 -38.22
CA ARG A 120 2.97 -27.95 -37.23
C ARG A 120 1.59 -28.38 -36.76
N TRP A 121 0.62 -27.47 -36.69
CA TRP A 121 -0.78 -27.79 -36.38
C TRP A 121 -1.59 -28.31 -37.58
N ASN A 122 -0.96 -28.43 -38.75
CA ASN A 122 -1.60 -28.70 -40.04
C ASN A 122 -2.67 -27.64 -40.37
N GLU A 123 -2.32 -26.38 -40.19
CA GLU A 123 -3.15 -25.21 -40.49
C GLU A 123 -2.44 -24.33 -41.52
N GLU A 124 -3.20 -23.74 -42.43
CA GLU A 124 -2.67 -22.76 -43.38
C GLU A 124 -2.39 -21.42 -42.64
N PRO A 125 -1.16 -20.89 -42.68
CA PRO A 125 -0.85 -19.60 -42.08
C PRO A 125 -1.56 -18.46 -42.83
N ASN A 126 -2.23 -17.56 -42.11
CA ASN A 126 -2.78 -16.33 -42.65
C ASN A 126 -3.06 -15.35 -41.50
N VAL A 127 -2.13 -14.40 -41.27
CA VAL A 127 -2.18 -13.47 -40.13
C VAL A 127 -3.48 -12.68 -40.09
N ARG A 128 -3.90 -12.13 -41.22
CA ARG A 128 -5.14 -11.32 -41.31
C ARG A 128 -6.38 -12.14 -41.00
N ARG A 129 -6.51 -13.33 -41.59
CA ARG A 129 -7.64 -14.24 -41.33
C ARG A 129 -7.66 -14.68 -39.87
N ASP A 130 -6.51 -15.05 -39.33
CA ASP A 130 -6.40 -15.50 -37.96
C ASP A 130 -6.69 -14.36 -36.98
N PHE A 131 -6.31 -13.13 -37.30
CA PHE A 131 -6.64 -11.95 -36.51
C PHE A 131 -8.16 -11.72 -36.46
N HIS A 132 -8.83 -11.68 -37.60
CA HIS A 132 -10.29 -11.51 -37.65
C HIS A 132 -11.06 -12.67 -36.98
N ARG A 133 -10.45 -13.86 -36.88
CA ARG A 133 -11.00 -15.01 -36.14
C ARG A 133 -10.68 -14.99 -34.63
N GLY A 134 -9.94 -13.99 -34.15
CA GLY A 134 -9.44 -13.93 -32.77
C GLY A 134 -8.46 -15.06 -32.43
N SER A 135 -7.80 -15.64 -33.43
CA SER A 135 -6.81 -16.71 -33.29
C SER A 135 -5.37 -16.20 -33.25
N ILE A 136 -5.17 -14.89 -33.36
CA ILE A 136 -3.93 -14.21 -33.03
C ILE A 136 -4.24 -12.91 -32.29
N GLN A 137 -3.48 -12.64 -31.23
CA GLN A 137 -3.61 -11.45 -30.40
C GLN A 137 -2.22 -11.02 -29.95
N SER A 138 -2.01 -9.71 -29.78
CA SER A 138 -0.82 -9.20 -29.12
C SER A 138 -1.09 -8.94 -27.64
N LEU A 139 -0.12 -9.27 -26.79
CA LEU A 139 -0.12 -8.94 -25.37
C LEU A 139 1.12 -8.10 -25.06
N ILE A 140 0.93 -7.01 -24.32
CA ILE A 140 2.03 -6.19 -23.80
C ILE A 140 2.21 -6.56 -22.34
N HIS A 141 3.42 -7.01 -21.98
CA HIS A 141 3.77 -7.28 -20.59
C HIS A 141 4.23 -5.99 -19.93
N LEU A 142 3.55 -5.60 -18.87
CA LEU A 142 3.83 -4.40 -18.12
C LEU A 142 4.66 -4.72 -16.87
N VAL A 143 5.49 -3.76 -16.47
CA VAL A 143 6.19 -3.79 -15.18
C VAL A 143 5.83 -2.53 -14.44
N ALA A 144 5.40 -2.70 -13.19
CA ALA A 144 5.07 -1.59 -12.31
C ALA A 144 6.01 -1.51 -11.10
N GLN A 145 6.54 -0.32 -10.86
CA GLN A 145 7.11 0.05 -9.57
C GLN A 145 5.97 0.56 -8.69
N LEU A 146 5.65 -0.17 -7.63
CA LEU A 146 4.49 0.06 -6.76
C LEU A 146 4.94 0.47 -5.35
N PRO A 147 4.15 1.28 -4.61
CA PRO A 147 4.38 1.48 -3.18
C PRO A 147 4.29 0.15 -2.44
N SER A 148 5.23 -0.09 -1.51
CA SER A 148 5.32 -1.37 -0.79
C SER A 148 4.32 -1.50 0.35
N ASN A 149 3.81 -0.38 0.87
CA ASN A 149 2.79 -0.36 1.92
C ASN A 149 2.09 1.00 1.94
N GLY A 150 0.77 1.02 1.70
CA GLY A 150 -0.06 2.22 1.75
C GLY A 150 -0.05 3.03 0.44
N PHE A 151 -0.35 4.31 0.55
CA PHE A 151 -0.49 5.24 -0.58
C PHE A 151 0.87 5.72 -1.09
N GLY A 152 1.05 5.79 -2.41
CA GLY A 152 2.23 6.39 -3.01
C GLY A 152 2.17 6.49 -4.52
N THR A 153 3.24 6.98 -5.12
CA THR A 153 3.40 7.00 -6.57
C THR A 153 3.70 5.61 -7.11
N PHE A 154 3.10 5.24 -8.23
CA PHE A 154 3.57 4.14 -9.06
C PHE A 154 4.05 4.62 -10.43
N ILE A 155 4.88 3.80 -11.05
CA ILE A 155 5.37 3.99 -12.42
C ILE A 155 5.18 2.69 -13.15
N GLU A 156 4.53 2.74 -14.31
CA GLU A 156 4.28 1.58 -15.17
C GLU A 156 4.89 1.79 -16.55
N PHE A 157 5.54 0.74 -17.05
CA PHE A 157 6.21 0.75 -18.34
C PHE A 157 6.13 -0.61 -19.01
N ALA A 158 6.12 -0.61 -20.33
CA ALA A 158 6.11 -1.84 -21.12
C ALA A 158 7.48 -2.52 -21.06
N ASN A 159 7.48 -3.82 -20.83
CA ASN A 159 8.68 -4.67 -20.81
C ASN A 159 8.91 -5.33 -22.17
N ARG A 160 7.90 -6.03 -22.69
CA ARG A 160 7.96 -6.71 -24.00
C ARG A 160 6.58 -6.90 -24.60
N VAL A 161 6.56 -7.18 -25.90
CA VAL A 161 5.35 -7.51 -26.66
C VAL A 161 5.41 -8.97 -27.11
N GLU A 162 4.32 -9.68 -26.99
CA GLU A 162 4.19 -11.07 -27.43
C GLU A 162 2.97 -11.24 -28.34
N TRP A 163 3.09 -12.11 -29.34
CA TRP A 163 1.95 -12.64 -30.10
C TRP A 163 1.51 -13.98 -29.51
N ARG A 164 0.26 -14.05 -29.07
CA ARG A 164 -0.41 -15.30 -28.72
C ARG A 164 -1.19 -15.81 -29.91
N ILE A 165 -0.88 -17.03 -30.31
CA ILE A 165 -1.48 -17.69 -31.47
C ILE A 165 -2.22 -18.91 -30.98
N TYR A 166 -3.45 -19.07 -31.43
CA TYR A 166 -4.33 -20.17 -31.09
C TYR A 166 -4.52 -21.09 -32.30
N SER A 167 -4.57 -22.39 -32.05
CA SER A 167 -4.97 -23.38 -33.04
C SER A 167 -6.45 -23.21 -33.41
N ASN A 168 -6.78 -23.49 -34.67
CA ASN A 168 -8.15 -23.64 -35.14
C ASN A 168 -8.80 -24.91 -34.56
N LYS A 169 -8.01 -25.98 -34.39
CA LYS A 169 -8.48 -27.23 -33.80
C LYS A 169 -8.63 -27.09 -32.29
N ARG A 170 -9.66 -27.73 -31.74
CA ARG A 170 -9.85 -27.87 -30.29
C ARG A 170 -9.50 -29.30 -29.88
N ARG A 171 -8.80 -29.45 -28.76
CA ARG A 171 -8.63 -30.73 -28.06
C ARG A 171 -9.60 -30.80 -26.90
N LEU A 172 -10.11 -32.00 -26.63
CA LEU A 172 -10.97 -32.25 -25.49
C LEU A 172 -10.11 -32.66 -24.30
N LEU A 173 -10.22 -31.94 -23.20
CA LEU A 173 -9.60 -32.28 -21.93
C LEU A 173 -10.71 -32.66 -20.95
N THR A 174 -10.65 -33.87 -20.40
CA THR A 174 -11.61 -34.30 -19.38
C THR A 174 -10.99 -34.12 -18.00
N VAL A 175 -11.67 -33.34 -17.15
CA VAL A 175 -11.29 -33.09 -15.76
C VAL A 175 -12.48 -33.51 -14.89
N GLY A 176 -12.31 -34.60 -14.13
CA GLY A 176 -13.43 -35.21 -13.41
C GLY A 176 -14.52 -35.68 -14.37
N GLU A 177 -15.75 -35.21 -14.15
CA GLU A 177 -16.91 -35.51 -15.00
C GLU A 177 -17.14 -34.48 -16.13
N ARG A 178 -16.32 -33.43 -16.20
CA ARG A 178 -16.49 -32.33 -17.17
C ARG A 178 -15.49 -32.43 -18.32
N THR A 179 -15.93 -32.10 -19.52
CA THR A 179 -15.08 -32.05 -20.73
C THR A 179 -14.93 -30.61 -21.21
N PHE A 180 -13.69 -30.13 -21.25
CA PHE A 180 -13.31 -28.80 -21.71
C PHE A 180 -12.78 -28.86 -23.13
N ALA A 181 -13.23 -27.94 -23.98
CA ALA A 181 -12.72 -27.79 -25.34
C ALA A 181 -11.66 -26.68 -25.36
N ILE A 182 -10.39 -27.07 -25.36
CA ILE A 182 -9.25 -26.15 -25.28
C ILE A 182 -8.51 -26.08 -26.62
N LYS A 183 -7.85 -24.95 -26.88
CA LYS A 183 -7.01 -24.75 -28.07
C LYS A 183 -5.55 -24.89 -27.68
N ASP A 184 -4.73 -25.31 -28.62
CA ASP A 184 -3.27 -25.22 -28.46
C ASP A 184 -2.86 -23.76 -28.63
N VAL A 185 -1.96 -23.30 -27.78
CA VAL A 185 -1.51 -21.91 -27.73
C VAL A 185 0.00 -21.87 -27.90
N LYS A 186 0.48 -20.94 -28.71
CA LYS A 186 1.89 -20.61 -28.86
C LYS A 186 2.07 -19.13 -28.62
N THR A 187 3.05 -18.80 -27.80
CA THR A 187 3.49 -17.43 -27.55
C THR A 187 4.79 -17.18 -28.32
N ILE A 188 4.89 -16.04 -29.01
CA ILE A 188 6.08 -15.60 -29.72
C ILE A 188 6.41 -14.18 -29.25
N GLU A 189 7.59 -13.96 -28.69
CA GLU A 189 8.06 -12.63 -28.34
C GLU A 189 8.44 -11.83 -29.60
N VAL A 190 8.00 -10.58 -29.66
CA VAL A 190 8.36 -9.67 -30.76
C VAL A 190 9.67 -8.94 -30.37
N PRO A 191 10.75 -9.08 -31.16
CA PRO A 191 12.08 -8.56 -30.80
C PRO A 191 12.19 -7.06 -31.07
N THR A 192 11.41 -6.26 -30.35
CA THR A 192 11.39 -4.80 -30.45
C THR A 192 11.60 -4.14 -29.09
N PRO A 193 12.28 -2.98 -29.03
CA PRO A 193 12.29 -2.17 -27.82
C PRO A 193 10.89 -1.65 -27.49
N THR A 194 10.63 -1.47 -26.21
CA THR A 194 9.43 -0.81 -25.69
C THR A 194 9.70 0.66 -25.35
N TYR A 195 8.63 1.46 -25.34
CA TYR A 195 8.69 2.90 -25.25
C TYR A 195 7.66 3.48 -24.30
N GLY A 196 8.04 4.57 -23.65
CA GLY A 196 7.17 5.31 -22.75
C GLY A 196 7.07 4.68 -21.36
N PHE A 197 6.58 5.49 -20.45
CA PHE A 197 6.16 5.11 -19.12
C PHE A 197 5.11 6.14 -18.69
N TYR A 198 4.20 5.74 -17.82
CA TYR A 198 3.35 6.69 -17.13
C TYR A 198 3.51 6.53 -15.63
N SER A 199 3.10 7.55 -14.89
CA SER A 199 3.18 7.59 -13.44
C SER A 199 1.84 8.06 -12.92
N ASP A 200 1.35 7.45 -11.86
CA ASP A 200 0.16 7.90 -11.16
C ASP A 200 0.30 7.58 -9.67
N TYR A 201 -0.75 7.75 -8.88
CA TYR A 201 -0.80 7.37 -7.47
C TYR A 201 -1.69 6.15 -7.28
N THR A 202 -1.31 5.28 -6.34
CA THR A 202 -2.06 4.08 -5.99
C THR A 202 -1.83 3.70 -4.53
N TYR A 203 -2.66 2.80 -4.02
CA TYR A 203 -2.39 2.05 -2.81
C TYR A 203 -1.74 0.71 -3.16
N GLY A 204 -0.66 0.36 -2.47
CA GLY A 204 0.05 -0.89 -2.68
C GLY A 204 0.37 -1.60 -1.37
N LEU A 205 0.49 -2.92 -1.45
CA LEU A 205 0.86 -3.80 -0.35
C LEU A 205 1.78 -4.88 -0.92
N ALA A 206 3.02 -4.94 -0.45
CA ALA A 206 3.97 -5.98 -0.80
C ALA A 206 4.25 -6.85 0.42
N VAL A 207 4.10 -8.16 0.27
CA VAL A 207 4.41 -9.15 1.30
C VAL A 207 5.44 -10.15 0.79
N GLU A 208 6.47 -10.40 1.58
CA GLU A 208 7.49 -11.41 1.28
C GLU A 208 6.93 -12.80 1.60
N ALA A 209 6.96 -13.69 0.61
CA ALA A 209 6.60 -15.09 0.76
C ALA A 209 7.86 -15.93 1.07
N SER A 210 7.65 -17.16 1.54
CA SER A 210 8.76 -18.07 1.80
C SER A 210 9.52 -18.39 0.50
N PRO A 211 10.86 -18.44 0.50
CA PRO A 211 11.64 -18.89 -0.66
C PRO A 211 11.23 -20.29 -1.15
N LEU A 212 10.68 -21.13 -0.28
CA LEU A 212 10.21 -22.48 -0.61
C LEU A 212 8.85 -22.51 -1.33
N ASP A 213 8.12 -21.39 -1.37
CA ASP A 213 6.79 -21.34 -1.96
C ASP A 213 6.83 -21.35 -3.49
N ASP A 214 6.03 -22.21 -4.11
CA ASP A 214 5.88 -22.24 -5.56
C ASP A 214 5.19 -20.95 -6.06
N THR A 215 5.81 -20.28 -7.04
CA THR A 215 5.32 -19.01 -7.56
C THR A 215 4.01 -19.14 -8.34
N SER A 216 3.81 -20.24 -9.07
CA SER A 216 2.57 -20.48 -9.80
C SER A 216 1.41 -20.75 -8.83
N LEU A 217 1.68 -21.44 -7.72
CA LEU A 217 0.68 -21.65 -6.67
C LEU A 217 0.38 -20.37 -5.87
N LEU A 218 1.38 -19.51 -5.64
CA LEU A 218 1.15 -18.17 -5.07
C LEU A 218 0.29 -17.30 -5.99
N ARG A 219 0.52 -17.32 -7.32
CA ARG A 219 -0.35 -16.62 -8.28
C ARG A 219 -1.78 -17.15 -8.26
N LEU A 220 -1.95 -18.47 -8.17
CA LEU A 220 -3.27 -19.09 -8.01
C LEU A 220 -3.95 -18.64 -6.71
N GLY A 221 -3.23 -18.63 -5.58
CA GLY A 221 -3.74 -18.14 -4.31
C GLY A 221 -4.12 -16.65 -4.33
N ALA A 222 -3.29 -15.80 -4.93
CA ALA A 222 -3.60 -14.38 -5.10
C ALA A 222 -4.82 -14.16 -5.99
N SER A 223 -4.94 -14.91 -7.09
CA SER A 223 -6.13 -14.88 -7.95
C SER A 223 -7.39 -15.30 -7.19
N PHE A 224 -7.29 -16.32 -6.33
CA PHE A 224 -8.40 -16.76 -5.48
C PHE A 224 -8.83 -15.68 -4.47
N ILE A 225 -7.89 -14.94 -3.89
CA ILE A 225 -8.19 -13.78 -3.04
C ILE A 225 -9.00 -12.74 -3.83
N LEU A 226 -8.60 -12.42 -5.06
CA LEU A 226 -9.33 -11.47 -5.92
C LEU A 226 -10.75 -11.96 -6.24
N ILE A 227 -10.95 -13.26 -6.46
CA ILE A 227 -12.28 -13.87 -6.65
C ILE A 227 -13.13 -13.66 -5.40
N VAL A 228 -12.62 -13.96 -4.22
CA VAL A 228 -13.35 -13.79 -2.95
C VAL A 228 -13.69 -12.31 -2.70
N LEU A 229 -12.74 -11.39 -2.94
CA LEU A 229 -12.99 -9.95 -2.89
C LEU A 229 -14.09 -9.52 -3.86
N ARG A 230 -14.15 -10.11 -5.06
CA ARG A 230 -15.21 -9.83 -6.03
C ARG A 230 -16.56 -10.39 -5.61
N ARG A 231 -16.60 -11.64 -5.14
CA ARG A 231 -17.83 -12.40 -4.87
C ARG A 231 -18.48 -12.00 -3.56
N ILE A 232 -17.70 -11.73 -2.53
CA ILE A 232 -18.18 -11.40 -1.17
C ILE A 232 -18.16 -9.90 -0.92
N HIS A 233 -17.09 -9.21 -1.31
CA HIS A 233 -16.91 -7.77 -1.02
C HIS A 233 -17.28 -6.86 -2.19
N HIS A 234 -17.74 -7.43 -3.30
CA HIS A 234 -18.18 -6.71 -4.51
C HIS A 234 -17.13 -5.79 -5.15
N ILE A 235 -15.85 -6.00 -4.85
CA ILE A 235 -14.75 -5.21 -5.44
C ILE A 235 -14.55 -5.63 -6.89
N SER A 236 -14.47 -4.66 -7.81
CA SER A 236 -14.23 -4.94 -9.23
C SER A 236 -12.88 -5.60 -9.45
N LEU A 237 -12.80 -6.57 -10.37
CA LEU A 237 -11.54 -7.20 -10.78
C LEU A 237 -10.56 -6.21 -11.43
N PHE A 238 -11.07 -5.08 -11.94
CA PHE A 238 -10.22 -4.02 -12.51
C PHE A 238 -9.60 -3.11 -11.44
N ILE A 239 -10.23 -3.03 -10.27
CA ILE A 239 -9.75 -2.18 -9.17
C ILE A 239 -8.64 -2.88 -8.43
N MET A 240 -8.79 -4.14 -8.04
CA MET A 240 -7.75 -4.86 -7.31
C MET A 240 -6.91 -5.70 -8.28
N LYS A 241 -5.61 -5.39 -8.37
CA LYS A 241 -4.64 -6.14 -9.16
C LYS A 241 -3.59 -6.77 -8.25
N PHE A 242 -2.89 -7.77 -8.77
CA PHE A 242 -1.72 -8.32 -8.09
C PHE A 242 -0.56 -8.52 -9.05
N ASP A 243 0.64 -8.60 -8.49
CA ASP A 243 1.85 -8.96 -9.21
C ASP A 243 2.78 -9.82 -8.33
N MET A 244 3.63 -10.60 -8.98
CA MET A 244 4.64 -11.44 -8.34
C MET A 244 6.05 -11.00 -8.75
N ILE A 245 6.84 -10.53 -7.79
CA ILE A 245 8.27 -10.28 -8.01
C ILE A 245 9.09 -11.47 -7.51
N VAL A 246 10.05 -11.91 -8.33
CA VAL A 246 11.12 -12.82 -7.90
C VAL A 246 12.46 -12.08 -7.99
N LEU A 247 13.14 -11.91 -6.85
CA LEU A 247 14.46 -11.29 -6.73
C LEU A 247 15.44 -12.30 -6.13
N GLY A 248 16.18 -13.01 -6.99
CA GLY A 248 16.98 -14.15 -6.56
C GLY A 248 16.09 -15.23 -5.96
N GLU A 249 16.32 -15.60 -4.71
CA GLU A 249 15.51 -16.57 -3.97
C GLU A 249 14.29 -15.96 -3.26
N ARG A 250 14.21 -14.62 -3.21
CA ARG A 250 13.12 -13.92 -2.53
C ARG A 250 11.93 -13.77 -3.47
N LYS A 251 10.74 -13.98 -2.90
CA LYS A 251 9.46 -13.93 -3.62
C LYS A 251 8.55 -12.94 -2.92
N PHE A 252 7.93 -12.04 -3.68
CA PHE A 252 7.01 -11.06 -3.14
C PHE A 252 5.68 -11.16 -3.86
N VAL A 253 4.60 -11.24 -3.08
CA VAL A 253 3.23 -11.06 -3.56
C VAL A 253 2.87 -9.60 -3.35
N ARG A 254 2.47 -8.91 -4.41
CA ARG A 254 2.06 -7.51 -4.35
C ARG A 254 0.60 -7.38 -4.72
N PHE A 255 -0.18 -6.68 -3.91
CA PHE A 255 -1.52 -6.21 -4.25
C PHE A 255 -1.46 -4.71 -4.46
N TYR A 256 -2.22 -4.21 -5.43
CA TYR A 256 -2.31 -2.78 -5.69
C TYR A 256 -3.63 -2.42 -6.35
N GLU A 257 -3.99 -1.14 -6.26
CA GLU A 257 -5.20 -0.65 -6.90
C GLU A 257 -4.91 -0.16 -8.33
N GLY A 258 -5.64 -0.68 -9.31
CA GLY A 258 -5.61 -0.18 -10.69
C GLY A 258 -6.17 1.24 -10.81
N GLU A 259 -7.11 1.59 -9.92
CA GLU A 259 -7.61 2.96 -9.74
C GLU A 259 -7.56 3.29 -8.25
N CYS A 260 -6.94 4.41 -7.87
CA CYS A 260 -6.74 4.78 -6.48
C CYS A 260 -8.07 5.13 -5.77
N ALA A 261 -8.72 4.12 -5.20
CA ALA A 261 -10.05 4.16 -4.61
C ALA A 261 -10.09 3.79 -3.11
N ASN A 262 -8.94 3.46 -2.48
CA ASN A 262 -8.80 3.20 -1.05
C ASN A 262 -9.55 1.95 -0.54
N TYR A 263 -9.67 0.93 -1.40
CA TYR A 263 -10.13 -0.40 -1.04
C TYR A 263 -9.06 -1.22 -0.31
N LEU A 264 -7.82 -1.24 -0.81
CA LEU A 264 -6.73 -2.04 -0.25
C LEU A 264 -6.46 -1.74 1.23
N PRO A 265 -6.40 -0.47 1.68
CA PRO A 265 -6.22 -0.15 3.10
C PRO A 265 -7.46 -0.42 3.96
N SER A 266 -8.65 -0.53 3.36
CA SER A 266 -9.90 -0.79 4.08
C SER A 266 -10.23 -2.29 4.21
N ILE A 267 -9.42 -3.17 3.62
CA ILE A 267 -9.56 -4.62 3.78
C ILE A 267 -9.19 -5.03 5.21
N ASP A 268 -10.16 -5.60 5.93
CA ASP A 268 -9.90 -6.38 7.14
C ASP A 268 -9.40 -7.77 6.74
N TRP A 269 -8.07 -7.95 6.80
CA TRP A 269 -7.41 -9.22 6.45
C TRP A 269 -7.81 -10.38 7.35
N GLN A 270 -8.24 -10.13 8.60
CA GLN A 270 -8.71 -11.17 9.51
C GLN A 270 -10.10 -11.66 9.12
N SER A 271 -10.99 -10.74 8.71
CA SER A 271 -12.29 -11.10 8.13
C SER A 271 -12.09 -11.85 6.82
N LEU A 272 -11.29 -11.29 5.91
CA LEU A 272 -11.02 -11.88 4.60
C LEU A 272 -10.47 -13.30 4.72
N ARG A 273 -9.63 -13.58 5.73
CA ARG A 273 -9.15 -14.93 6.02
C ARG A 273 -10.30 -15.92 6.25
N LYS A 274 -11.29 -15.53 7.08
CA LYS A 274 -12.48 -16.37 7.36
C LYS A 274 -13.34 -16.52 6.11
N ASP A 275 -13.46 -15.46 5.33
CA ASP A 275 -14.23 -15.45 4.09
C ASP A 275 -13.61 -16.42 3.07
N VAL A 276 -12.28 -16.38 2.89
CA VAL A 276 -11.51 -17.34 2.06
C VAL A 276 -11.63 -18.77 2.58
N GLU A 277 -11.60 -18.98 3.90
CA GLU A 277 -11.72 -20.30 4.52
C GLU A 277 -13.09 -20.94 4.27
N ASN A 278 -14.17 -20.15 4.29
CA ASN A 278 -15.55 -20.64 4.15
C ASN A 278 -16.09 -20.59 2.71
N TYR A 279 -15.43 -19.88 1.79
CA TYR A 279 -15.93 -19.71 0.42
C TYR A 279 -15.99 -21.04 -0.33
N GLN A 280 -17.08 -21.30 -1.04
CA GLN A 280 -17.25 -22.49 -1.89
C GLN A 280 -17.26 -22.07 -3.36
N PRO A 281 -16.22 -22.41 -4.12
CA PRO A 281 -16.13 -22.01 -5.52
C PRO A 281 -17.16 -22.71 -6.40
N ASP A 282 -17.67 -21.98 -7.38
CA ASP A 282 -18.59 -22.49 -8.41
C ASP A 282 -18.03 -22.29 -9.83
N GLU A 283 -18.82 -22.67 -10.84
CA GLU A 283 -18.43 -22.58 -12.26
C GLU A 283 -18.13 -21.15 -12.71
N LEU A 284 -18.77 -20.15 -12.09
CA LEU A 284 -18.49 -18.74 -12.42
C LEU A 284 -17.09 -18.34 -11.96
N ASP A 285 -16.57 -18.94 -10.89
CA ASP A 285 -15.22 -18.64 -10.40
C ASP A 285 -14.13 -19.13 -11.36
N GLU A 286 -14.38 -20.18 -12.12
CA GLU A 286 -13.48 -20.60 -13.21
C GLU A 286 -13.39 -19.54 -14.31
N VAL A 287 -14.53 -18.93 -14.67
CA VAL A 287 -14.58 -17.83 -15.64
C VAL A 287 -13.88 -16.59 -15.08
N LEU A 288 -14.09 -16.27 -13.80
CA LEU A 288 -13.41 -15.14 -13.14
C LEU A 288 -11.90 -15.36 -13.09
N LEU A 289 -11.44 -16.57 -12.77
CA LEU A 289 -10.02 -16.91 -12.78
C LEU A 289 -9.40 -16.71 -14.17
N GLN A 290 -10.10 -17.13 -15.22
CA GLN A 290 -9.66 -16.91 -16.60
C GLN A 290 -9.58 -15.42 -16.95
N GLN A 291 -10.51 -14.58 -16.45
CA GLN A 291 -10.46 -13.13 -16.65
C GLN A 291 -9.34 -12.44 -15.84
N ILE A 292 -9.00 -12.96 -14.65
CA ILE A 292 -7.92 -12.43 -13.82
C ILE A 292 -6.56 -12.76 -14.45
N GLU A 293 -6.29 -14.03 -14.71
CA GLU A 293 -5.02 -14.47 -15.29
C GLU A 293 -5.17 -15.78 -16.08
N GLU A 294 -5.28 -15.68 -17.41
CA GLU A 294 -5.47 -16.81 -18.32
C GLU A 294 -4.38 -17.90 -18.18
N GLN A 295 -3.14 -17.51 -17.90
CA GLN A 295 -2.04 -18.45 -17.71
C GLN A 295 -2.22 -19.28 -16.43
N VAL A 296 -2.64 -18.64 -15.33
CA VAL A 296 -2.95 -19.33 -14.08
C VAL A 296 -4.11 -20.29 -14.27
N TYR A 297 -5.17 -19.87 -14.99
CA TYR A 297 -6.28 -20.76 -15.31
C TYR A 297 -5.82 -21.99 -16.12
N SER A 298 -4.95 -21.81 -17.10
CA SER A 298 -4.40 -22.91 -17.91
C SER A 298 -3.59 -23.91 -17.07
N ASP A 299 -2.74 -23.40 -16.17
CA ASP A 299 -1.97 -24.22 -15.23
C ASP A 299 -2.89 -24.91 -14.21
N PHE A 300 -3.96 -24.25 -13.79
CA PHE A 300 -4.95 -24.78 -12.86
C PHE A 300 -5.79 -25.90 -13.47
N LEU A 301 -6.17 -25.78 -14.75
CA LEU A 301 -6.79 -26.85 -15.53
C LEU A 301 -5.90 -28.09 -15.59
N ALA A 302 -4.58 -27.91 -15.79
CA ALA A 302 -3.62 -29.02 -15.76
C ALA A 302 -3.52 -29.68 -14.37
N LYS A 303 -3.83 -28.94 -13.30
CA LYS A 303 -3.93 -29.41 -11.92
C LYS A 303 -5.34 -29.90 -11.54
N LYS A 304 -6.20 -30.18 -12.53
CA LYS A 304 -7.55 -30.72 -12.35
C LYS A 304 -8.51 -29.82 -11.57
N LEU A 305 -8.30 -28.50 -11.59
CA LEU A 305 -9.18 -27.51 -10.95
C LEU A 305 -9.39 -27.75 -9.43
N ASP A 306 -8.34 -28.18 -8.73
CA ASP A 306 -8.39 -28.41 -7.29
C ASP A 306 -8.37 -27.08 -6.50
N TRP A 307 -9.57 -26.55 -6.22
CA TRP A 307 -9.76 -25.30 -5.50
C TRP A 307 -9.20 -25.31 -4.08
N GLU A 308 -8.98 -26.47 -3.46
CA GLU A 308 -8.37 -26.52 -2.12
C GLU A 308 -6.90 -26.13 -2.16
N ILE A 309 -6.21 -26.37 -3.27
CA ILE A 309 -4.85 -25.85 -3.48
C ILE A 309 -4.87 -24.31 -3.55
N ALA A 310 -5.82 -23.74 -4.29
CA ALA A 310 -5.99 -22.30 -4.41
C ALA A 310 -6.29 -21.66 -3.03
N ARG A 311 -7.23 -22.25 -2.27
CA ARG A 311 -7.57 -21.84 -0.90
C ARG A 311 -6.35 -21.89 0.02
N THR A 312 -5.59 -22.98 0.00
CA THR A 312 -4.42 -23.16 0.86
C THR A 312 -3.38 -22.06 0.63
N TYR A 313 -3.07 -21.74 -0.63
CA TYR A 313 -2.11 -20.68 -0.95
C TYR A 313 -2.67 -19.27 -0.70
N ALA A 314 -3.98 -19.06 -0.89
CA ALA A 314 -4.63 -17.80 -0.51
C ALA A 314 -4.53 -17.54 0.99
N LEU A 315 -4.87 -18.52 1.83
CA LEU A 315 -4.73 -18.42 3.29
C LEU A 315 -3.29 -18.16 3.69
N LYS A 316 -2.33 -18.83 3.05
CA LYS A 316 -0.90 -18.62 3.30
C LYS A 316 -0.45 -17.18 3.01
N ILE A 317 -0.92 -16.58 1.92
CA ILE A 317 -0.65 -15.17 1.58
C ILE A 317 -1.26 -14.24 2.63
N ILE A 318 -2.52 -14.46 3.01
CA ILE A 318 -3.19 -13.67 4.04
C ILE A 318 -2.46 -13.78 5.38
N ASP A 319 -2.00 -14.98 5.75
CA ASP A 319 -1.23 -15.20 6.97
C ASP A 319 0.10 -14.43 6.93
N TYR A 320 0.77 -14.33 5.78
CA TYR A 320 1.95 -13.46 5.65
C TYR A 320 1.62 -11.98 5.84
N VAL A 321 0.48 -11.50 5.31
CA VAL A 321 0.03 -10.11 5.53
C VAL A 321 -0.25 -9.86 7.00
N LEU A 322 -0.97 -10.77 7.66
CA LEU A 322 -1.27 -10.69 9.09
C LEU A 322 0.01 -10.72 9.93
N LEU A 323 0.97 -11.59 9.61
CA LEU A 323 2.27 -11.63 10.28
C LEU A 323 3.02 -10.30 10.13
N MET A 324 3.01 -9.69 8.94
CA MET A 324 3.60 -8.37 8.73
C MET A 324 2.94 -7.28 9.58
N GLN A 325 1.65 -7.44 9.91
CA GLN A 325 0.88 -6.54 10.78
C GLN A 325 1.03 -6.85 12.28
N THR A 326 1.85 -7.81 12.68
CA THR A 326 2.06 -8.15 14.10
C THR A 326 3.44 -7.72 14.63
N LEU A 327 3.50 -7.47 15.93
CA LEU A 327 4.70 -7.33 16.73
C LEU A 327 4.76 -8.53 17.69
N LYS A 328 5.90 -9.22 17.69
CA LYS A 328 6.21 -10.21 18.72
C LYS A 328 6.90 -9.49 19.85
N VAL A 329 6.32 -9.58 21.04
CA VAL A 329 6.86 -8.97 22.26
C VAL A 329 7.06 -10.08 23.29
N GLN A 330 8.27 -10.18 23.83
CA GLN A 330 8.63 -11.22 24.78
C GLN A 330 8.62 -10.66 26.20
N ILE A 331 8.05 -11.40 27.14
CA ILE A 331 8.09 -11.11 28.59
C ILE A 331 8.52 -12.38 29.30
N GLY A 332 9.74 -12.39 29.82
CA GLY A 332 10.35 -13.62 30.34
C GLY A 332 10.37 -14.71 29.27
N ASP A 333 9.80 -15.88 29.58
CA ASP A 333 9.74 -17.02 28.66
C ASP A 333 8.51 -17.04 27.75
N ARG A 334 7.60 -16.06 27.89
CA ARG A 334 6.36 -15.99 27.09
C ARG A 334 6.50 -14.97 25.95
N VAL A 335 6.09 -15.38 24.76
CA VAL A 335 6.01 -14.50 23.57
C VAL A 335 4.55 -14.15 23.31
N TYR A 336 4.22 -12.88 23.35
CA TYR A 336 2.92 -12.33 22.98
C TYR A 336 2.99 -11.80 21.55
N THR A 337 1.99 -12.14 20.75
CA THR A 337 1.82 -11.57 19.40
C THR A 337 0.70 -10.54 19.46
N VAL A 338 1.08 -9.26 19.30
CA VAL A 338 0.16 -8.12 19.30
C VAL A 338 0.10 -7.48 17.92
N THR A 339 -0.99 -6.80 17.60
CA THR A 339 -1.08 -6.05 16.33
C THR A 339 -0.13 -4.86 16.37
N LYS A 340 0.44 -4.47 15.22
CA LYS A 340 1.17 -3.21 15.07
C LYS A 340 0.23 -2.03 15.34
N PRO A 341 0.72 -0.94 15.94
CA PRO A 341 -0.06 0.30 16.05
C PRO A 341 -0.61 0.75 14.69
N SER A 342 -1.89 1.13 14.65
CA SER A 342 -2.55 1.70 13.47
C SER A 342 -3.79 2.50 13.87
N LYS A 343 -4.22 3.43 13.01
CA LYS A 343 -5.46 4.21 13.24
C LYS A 343 -6.71 3.34 13.21
N ALA A 344 -6.68 2.23 12.46
CA ALA A 344 -7.82 1.32 12.31
C ALA A 344 -8.23 0.61 13.61
N ILE A 345 -7.33 0.51 14.59
CA ILE A 345 -7.63 -0.09 15.90
C ILE A 345 -8.59 0.79 16.71
N GLY A 346 -8.74 2.08 16.38
CA GLY A 346 -9.58 3.00 17.14
C GLY A 346 -9.05 3.24 18.56
N LEU A 347 -7.72 3.25 18.71
CA LEU A 347 -7.02 3.47 19.97
C LEU A 347 -6.11 4.69 19.82
N ALA A 348 -6.02 5.52 20.85
CA ALA A 348 -5.00 6.54 20.95
C ALA A 348 -4.44 6.59 22.36
N SER A 349 -3.14 6.80 22.50
CA SER A 349 -2.44 6.89 23.77
C SER A 349 -2.07 8.31 24.11
N LEU A 350 -2.20 8.69 25.38
CA LEU A 350 -1.91 10.03 25.88
C LEU A 350 -0.91 9.97 27.04
N SER A 351 0.07 10.87 27.04
CA SER A 351 0.98 11.11 28.16
C SER A 351 1.22 12.61 28.36
N ALA A 352 1.57 13.00 29.57
CA ALA A 352 1.96 14.37 29.88
C ALA A 352 3.11 14.38 30.89
N VAL A 353 3.98 15.38 30.76
CA VAL A 353 5.03 15.67 31.73
C VAL A 353 5.08 17.17 31.99
N SER A 354 5.22 17.55 33.25
CA SER A 354 5.51 18.92 33.68
C SER A 354 6.88 18.96 34.34
N VAL A 355 7.75 19.84 33.85
CA VAL A 355 9.09 20.08 34.39
C VAL A 355 9.13 21.48 35.01
N GLN A 356 9.38 21.54 36.31
CA GLN A 356 9.49 22.79 37.05
C GLN A 356 10.96 23.25 37.12
N PHE A 357 11.23 24.50 36.73
CA PHE A 357 12.58 25.10 36.81
C PHE A 357 12.71 26.11 37.95
N ARG A 358 11.59 26.69 38.41
CA ARG A 358 11.51 27.68 39.49
C ARG A 358 10.47 27.24 40.51
N GLU A 359 10.91 27.01 41.75
CA GLU A 359 10.02 26.60 42.85
C GLU A 359 9.19 27.77 43.38
N ASP A 360 9.82 28.93 43.54
CA ASP A 360 9.20 30.16 44.08
C ASP A 360 8.03 30.69 43.24
N LEU A 361 8.12 30.58 41.91
CA LEU A 361 7.06 31.02 40.98
C LEU A 361 6.18 29.87 40.51
N ASN A 362 6.52 28.64 40.92
CA ASN A 362 5.99 27.42 40.31
C ASN A 362 5.96 27.51 38.78
N ALA A 363 7.14 27.76 38.20
CA ALA A 363 7.30 28.05 36.79
C ALA A 363 8.15 27.00 36.08
N GLY A 364 7.73 26.64 34.88
CA GLY A 364 8.26 25.47 34.19
C GLY A 364 7.77 25.32 32.76
N LEU A 365 8.10 24.17 32.17
CA LEU A 365 7.56 23.74 30.88
C LEU A 365 6.67 22.51 31.08
N TYR A 366 5.62 22.41 30.29
CA TYR A 366 4.82 21.20 30.18
C TYR A 366 4.86 20.68 28.75
N GLY A 367 4.65 19.37 28.62
CA GLY A 367 4.40 18.71 27.36
C GLY A 367 3.24 17.74 27.52
N LEU A 368 2.38 17.69 26.50
CA LEU A 368 1.32 16.71 26.33
C LEU A 368 1.51 16.06 24.96
N ALA A 369 1.43 14.74 24.91
CA ALA A 369 1.56 13.96 23.70
C ALA A 369 0.35 13.07 23.48
N LEU A 370 -0.03 12.94 22.22
CA LEU A 370 -1.10 12.07 21.75
C LEU A 370 -0.58 11.25 20.58
N PHE A 371 -0.83 9.95 20.57
CA PHE A 371 -0.47 9.05 19.47
C PHE A 371 -1.67 8.20 19.07
N ASP A 372 -2.05 8.24 17.79
CA ASP A 372 -3.26 7.61 17.26
C ASP A 372 -3.02 6.24 16.59
N GLY A 373 -1.83 5.68 16.79
CA GLY A 373 -1.38 4.44 16.17
C GLY A 373 -0.40 4.65 15.01
N GLU A 374 -0.36 5.85 14.40
CA GLU A 374 0.58 6.15 13.31
C GLU A 374 1.33 7.46 13.55
N GLU A 375 0.62 8.52 13.97
CA GLU A 375 1.16 9.86 14.14
C GLU A 375 1.18 10.29 15.60
N SER A 376 2.25 10.96 16.00
CA SER A 376 2.38 11.56 17.33
C SER A 376 2.23 13.08 17.25
N LYS A 377 1.24 13.64 17.94
CA LYS A 377 1.06 15.10 18.10
C LYS A 377 1.58 15.55 19.45
N MET A 378 2.36 16.63 19.45
CA MET A 378 3.00 17.19 20.63
C MET A 378 2.44 18.59 20.90
N PHE A 379 2.14 18.87 22.16
CA PHE A 379 1.71 20.18 22.64
C PHE A 379 2.62 20.58 23.80
N THR A 380 3.50 21.56 23.56
CA THR A 380 4.47 22.03 24.57
C THR A 380 4.19 23.48 24.95
N GLY A 381 4.32 23.79 26.24
CA GLY A 381 3.97 25.10 26.77
C GLY A 381 4.74 25.49 28.01
N PHE A 382 4.62 26.77 28.37
CA PHE A 382 5.15 27.36 29.59
C PHE A 382 4.02 27.52 30.61
N PHE A 383 4.32 27.26 31.88
CA PHE A 383 3.41 27.54 32.97
C PHE A 383 4.09 28.35 34.08
N GLU A 384 3.29 29.15 34.79
CA GLU A 384 3.67 29.95 35.94
C GLU A 384 2.50 30.01 36.93
N PHE A 385 2.75 29.87 38.23
CA PHE A 385 1.70 29.86 39.26
C PHE A 385 0.54 28.88 38.99
N ASN A 386 0.85 27.67 38.51
CA ASN A 386 -0.13 26.66 38.06
C ASN A 386 -1.08 27.19 36.95
N ARG A 387 -0.60 28.07 36.07
CA ARG A 387 -1.38 28.56 34.93
C ARG A 387 -0.53 28.48 33.65
N PRO A 388 -1.07 27.89 32.58
CA PRO A 388 -0.40 27.88 31.29
C PRO A 388 -0.42 29.31 30.70
N ALA A 389 0.66 29.69 30.00
CA ALA A 389 0.70 30.95 29.28
C ALA A 389 0.12 30.85 27.87
N GLU A 390 0.08 29.64 27.29
CA GLU A 390 -0.48 29.37 25.98
C GLU A 390 -1.93 28.89 26.03
N ASP A 391 -2.61 29.04 24.90
CA ASP A 391 -3.93 28.46 24.68
C ASP A 391 -3.82 26.92 24.54
N VAL A 392 -4.40 26.22 25.52
CA VAL A 392 -4.42 24.75 25.59
C VAL A 392 -5.57 24.16 24.76
N SER A 393 -6.43 24.99 24.17
CA SER A 393 -7.62 24.55 23.43
C SER A 393 -7.28 23.61 22.28
N GLN A 394 -6.11 23.75 21.66
CA GLN A 394 -5.67 22.88 20.57
C GLN A 394 -5.55 21.41 21.00
N ALA A 395 -4.96 21.14 22.16
CA ALA A 395 -4.84 19.78 22.68
C ALA A 395 -6.21 19.16 22.95
N LEU A 396 -7.11 19.93 23.58
CA LEU A 396 -8.46 19.49 23.88
C LEU A 396 -9.27 19.19 22.60
N VAL A 397 -9.15 20.05 21.59
CA VAL A 397 -9.79 19.87 20.27
C VAL A 397 -9.30 18.59 19.60
N GLU A 398 -8.00 18.31 19.63
CA GLU A 398 -7.46 17.08 19.01
C GLU A 398 -7.89 15.81 19.75
N ILE A 399 -7.92 15.81 21.09
CA ILE A 399 -8.44 14.67 21.85
C ILE A 399 -9.94 14.48 21.55
N SER A 400 -10.74 15.56 21.53
CA SER A 400 -12.17 15.49 21.21
C SER A 400 -12.42 14.91 19.82
N LYS A 401 -11.66 15.36 18.80
CA LYS A 401 -11.76 14.84 17.43
C LYS A 401 -11.56 13.33 17.35
N LEU A 402 -10.63 12.77 18.12
CA LEU A 402 -10.40 11.32 18.16
C LEU A 402 -11.57 10.60 18.83
N VAL A 403 -12.06 11.12 19.96
CA VAL A 403 -13.22 10.56 20.66
C VAL A 403 -14.46 10.57 19.78
N ASP A 404 -14.70 11.66 19.03
CA ASP A 404 -15.81 11.78 18.09
C ASP A 404 -15.72 10.78 16.93
N LYS A 405 -14.50 10.40 16.53
CA LYS A 405 -14.22 9.31 15.58
C LYS A 405 -14.32 7.91 16.18
N GLY A 406 -14.69 7.79 17.46
CA GLY A 406 -14.87 6.51 18.16
C GLY A 406 -13.60 5.95 18.80
N PHE A 407 -12.51 6.73 18.91
CA PHE A 407 -11.28 6.25 19.53
C PHE A 407 -11.41 6.13 21.05
N LYS A 408 -10.80 5.09 21.63
CA LYS A 408 -10.52 4.99 23.07
C LYS A 408 -9.20 5.69 23.40
N ILE A 409 -9.16 6.47 24.48
CA ILE A 409 -7.96 7.22 24.90
C ILE A 409 -7.28 6.48 26.06
N VAL A 410 -6.16 5.81 25.81
CA VAL A 410 -5.43 5.05 26.82
C VAL A 410 -4.37 5.89 27.51
N VAL A 411 -4.26 5.74 28.82
CA VAL A 411 -3.30 6.45 29.67
C VAL A 411 -2.61 5.43 30.56
N TYR A 412 -1.32 5.60 30.83
CA TYR A 412 -0.61 4.66 31.69
C TYR A 412 -1.13 4.67 33.12
N ASP A 413 -1.14 5.84 33.76
CA ASP A 413 -1.52 6.03 35.16
C ASP A 413 -2.27 7.37 35.26
N PHE A 414 -3.60 7.30 35.49
CA PHE A 414 -4.42 8.52 35.57
C PHE A 414 -4.08 9.39 36.78
N ASP A 415 -3.68 8.80 37.91
CA ASP A 415 -3.35 9.57 39.11
C ASP A 415 -2.12 10.43 38.88
N LEU A 416 -1.09 9.86 38.22
CA LEU A 416 0.09 10.61 37.80
C LEU A 416 -0.26 11.68 36.76
N LEU A 417 -1.05 11.32 35.75
CA LEU A 417 -1.46 12.26 34.70
C LEU A 417 -2.21 13.45 35.30
N TYR A 418 -3.18 13.22 36.18
CA TYR A 418 -3.96 14.29 36.80
C TYR A 418 -3.12 15.21 37.68
N LYS A 419 -2.13 14.68 38.41
CA LYS A 419 -1.16 15.51 39.14
C LYS A 419 -0.38 16.40 38.18
N THR A 420 0.15 15.83 37.10
CA THR A 420 0.88 16.58 36.07
C THR A 420 0.04 17.68 35.43
N LEU A 421 -1.21 17.37 35.02
CA LEU A 421 -2.12 18.35 34.44
C LEU A 421 -2.45 19.47 35.43
N THR A 422 -2.61 19.15 36.72
CA THR A 422 -2.87 20.15 37.78
C THR A 422 -1.68 21.09 37.95
N THR A 423 -0.46 20.55 38.02
CA THR A 423 0.78 21.34 38.14
C THR A 423 0.98 22.29 36.96
N ALA A 424 0.65 21.83 35.75
CA ALA A 424 0.73 22.65 34.54
C ALA A 424 -0.47 23.61 34.36
N GLY A 425 -1.49 23.54 35.23
CA GLY A 425 -2.70 24.37 35.14
C GLY A 425 -3.68 23.96 34.04
N LEU A 426 -3.62 22.72 33.55
CA LEU A 426 -4.39 22.17 32.43
C LEU A 426 -5.72 21.56 32.89
N GLU A 427 -6.49 22.29 33.70
CA GLU A 427 -7.71 21.77 34.35
C GLU A 427 -8.82 21.39 33.35
N ALA A 428 -8.93 22.08 32.21
CA ALA A 428 -9.92 21.73 31.18
C ALA A 428 -9.66 20.36 30.56
N VAL A 429 -8.40 20.06 30.23
CA VAL A 429 -7.99 18.74 29.70
C VAL A 429 -8.22 17.66 30.75
N LYS A 430 -7.85 17.92 32.00
CA LYS A 430 -8.07 17.01 33.13
C LYS A 430 -9.56 16.70 33.34
N ALA A 431 -10.43 17.72 33.33
CA ALA A 431 -11.87 17.54 33.49
C ALA A 431 -12.47 16.69 32.35
N PHE A 432 -12.03 16.94 31.11
CA PHE A 432 -12.47 16.15 29.95
C PHE A 432 -12.05 14.67 30.08
N LEU A 433 -10.78 14.40 30.43
CA LEU A 433 -10.27 13.04 30.60
C LEU A 433 -10.96 12.30 31.75
N LYS A 434 -11.29 12.98 32.86
CA LYS A 434 -12.11 12.40 33.94
C LYS A 434 -13.49 11.97 33.45
N GLY A 435 -14.11 12.77 32.59
CA GLY A 435 -15.37 12.40 31.95
C GLY A 435 -15.25 11.14 31.09
N LEU A 436 -14.14 10.99 30.34
CA LEU A 436 -13.88 9.80 29.53
C LEU A 436 -13.56 8.55 30.38
N GLU A 437 -12.80 8.71 31.47
CA GLU A 437 -12.50 7.64 32.43
C GLU A 437 -13.79 7.10 33.05
N GLN A 438 -14.64 7.99 33.59
CA GLN A 438 -15.93 7.61 34.17
C GLN A 438 -16.90 6.99 33.15
N GLY A 439 -16.80 7.42 31.89
CA GLY A 439 -17.57 6.87 30.78
C GLY A 439 -17.04 5.56 30.20
N GLY A 440 -15.95 4.99 30.76
CA GLY A 440 -15.34 3.74 30.28
C GLY A 440 -14.67 3.83 28.91
N LYS A 441 -14.42 5.05 28.41
CA LYS A 441 -13.79 5.33 27.10
C LYS A 441 -12.30 5.62 27.20
N ALA A 442 -11.75 5.62 28.41
CA ALA A 442 -10.34 5.87 28.65
C ALA A 442 -9.78 4.88 29.68
N PRO A 443 -9.22 3.73 29.25
CA PRO A 443 -8.71 2.72 30.17
C PRO A 443 -7.33 3.10 30.73
N ASP A 444 -7.10 2.68 31.98
CA ASP A 444 -5.85 2.82 32.72
C ASP A 444 -4.98 1.58 32.50
N VAL A 445 -3.84 1.75 31.82
CA VAL A 445 -2.97 0.62 31.42
C VAL A 445 -2.26 0.02 32.64
N LYS A 446 -1.86 0.84 33.62
CA LYS A 446 -1.20 0.36 34.84
C LYS A 446 -2.13 -0.52 35.65
N LYS A 447 -3.39 -0.12 35.84
CA LYS A 447 -4.40 -0.97 36.51
C LYS A 447 -4.62 -2.28 35.76
N LEU A 448 -4.79 -2.22 34.44
CA LEU A 448 -4.99 -3.40 33.59
C LEU A 448 -3.80 -4.39 33.66
N LEU A 449 -2.57 -3.88 33.66
CA LEU A 449 -1.37 -4.71 33.81
C LEU A 449 -1.23 -5.27 35.23
N SER A 450 -1.54 -4.46 36.25
CA SER A 450 -1.44 -4.88 37.65
C SER A 450 -2.40 -6.01 37.98
N GLU A 451 -3.63 -5.96 37.42
CA GLU A 451 -4.60 -7.05 37.52
C GLU A 451 -4.10 -8.35 36.89
N LYS A 452 -3.38 -8.27 35.77
CA LYS A 452 -2.92 -9.46 35.01
C LYS A 452 -1.61 -10.04 35.52
N MET A 453 -0.73 -9.20 36.06
CA MET A 453 0.62 -9.57 36.51
C MET A 453 0.71 -9.70 38.04
N ASN A 454 -0.34 -9.33 38.77
CA ASN A 454 -0.40 -9.29 40.25
C ASN A 454 0.73 -8.45 40.90
N VAL A 455 1.24 -7.46 40.17
CA VAL A 455 2.31 -6.54 40.59
C VAL A 455 2.08 -5.19 39.91
N GLU A 456 2.20 -4.09 40.64
CA GLU A 456 2.27 -2.75 40.04
C GLU A 456 3.64 -2.53 39.40
N ILE A 457 3.66 -2.28 38.10
CA ILE A 457 4.89 -2.11 37.34
C ILE A 457 4.93 -0.67 36.77
N PRO A 458 6.03 0.08 36.93
CA PRO A 458 6.24 1.35 36.22
C PRO A 458 6.44 1.16 34.72
N LEU A 459 6.05 2.15 33.92
CA LEU A 459 6.12 2.05 32.45
C LEU A 459 7.54 1.73 31.95
N GLU A 460 8.58 2.45 32.39
CA GLU A 460 9.97 2.21 31.95
C GLU A 460 10.50 0.81 32.29
N VAL A 461 10.04 0.23 33.40
CA VAL A 461 10.39 -1.15 33.79
C VAL A 461 9.71 -2.13 32.84
N PHE A 462 8.44 -1.87 32.53
CA PHE A 462 7.69 -2.69 31.59
C PHE A 462 8.28 -2.60 30.16
N GLU A 463 8.61 -1.41 29.70
CA GLU A 463 9.28 -1.16 28.42
C GLU A 463 10.61 -1.91 28.30
N SER A 464 11.44 -1.84 29.35
CA SER A 464 12.71 -2.55 29.41
C SER A 464 12.51 -4.06 29.32
N ALA A 465 11.50 -4.59 30.02
CA ALA A 465 11.17 -6.01 29.99
C ALA A 465 10.69 -6.47 28.60
N LEU A 466 10.00 -5.59 27.86
CA LEU A 466 9.51 -5.85 26.50
C LEU A 466 10.55 -5.59 25.41
N GLY A 467 11.70 -4.99 25.74
CA GLY A 467 12.67 -4.52 24.75
C GLY A 467 12.13 -3.41 23.85
N LEU A 468 11.19 -2.59 24.34
CA LEU A 468 10.66 -1.45 23.58
C LEU A 468 11.74 -0.38 23.42
N ARG A 469 11.70 0.30 22.28
CA ARG A 469 12.65 1.39 21.99
C ARG A 469 12.28 2.62 22.84
N ARG A 470 13.28 3.14 23.57
CA ARG A 470 13.26 4.43 24.25
C ARG A 470 14.59 5.13 24.01
N ASP A 471 14.54 6.29 23.38
CA ASP A 471 15.72 7.10 23.06
C ASP A 471 16.07 8.05 24.21
N VAL A 472 15.09 8.45 25.04
CA VAL A 472 15.28 9.35 26.20
C VAL A 472 14.63 8.76 27.46
N TRP A 473 15.41 8.61 28.53
CA TRP A 473 14.93 8.09 29.81
C TRP A 473 14.50 9.21 30.75
N ALA A 474 13.65 8.89 31.74
CA ALA A 474 13.25 9.83 32.78
C ALA A 474 14.46 10.39 33.54
N SER A 475 15.52 9.59 33.69
CA SER A 475 16.81 10.03 34.28
C SER A 475 17.51 11.12 33.47
N ASP A 476 17.40 11.08 32.14
CA ASP A 476 18.00 12.08 31.26
C ASP A 476 17.25 13.40 31.37
N LEU A 477 15.91 13.33 31.36
CA LEU A 477 15.05 14.48 31.54
C LEU A 477 15.25 15.11 32.93
N PHE A 478 15.34 14.28 33.97
CA PHE A 478 15.64 14.73 35.34
C PHE A 478 17.02 15.42 35.42
N THR A 479 18.07 14.78 34.90
CA THR A 479 19.43 15.34 34.91
C THR A 479 19.47 16.68 34.20
N ARG A 480 18.83 16.77 33.02
CA ARG A 480 18.78 18.01 32.27
C ARG A 480 18.00 19.10 33.02
N THR A 481 16.90 18.73 33.67
CA THR A 481 16.10 19.64 34.49
C THR A 481 16.93 20.25 35.61
N GLU A 482 17.65 19.42 36.36
CA GLU A 482 18.49 19.87 37.48
C GLU A 482 19.65 20.77 37.01
N LEU A 483 20.24 20.48 35.85
CA LEU A 483 21.25 21.36 35.25
C LEU A 483 20.69 22.74 34.88
N GLU A 484 19.47 22.81 34.35
CA GLU A 484 18.84 24.09 34.07
C GLU A 484 18.44 24.81 35.37
N LYS A 485 17.89 24.13 36.39
CA LYS A 485 17.59 24.72 37.70
C LYS A 485 18.80 25.39 38.35
N ARG A 486 19.97 24.75 38.30
CA ARG A 486 21.23 25.28 38.87
C ARG A 486 21.64 26.63 38.26
N ARG A 487 21.24 26.90 37.02
CA ARG A 487 21.52 28.18 36.34
C ARG A 487 20.62 29.31 36.81
N LYS A 488 19.64 29.03 37.69
CA LYS A 488 18.60 29.96 38.15
C LYS A 488 17.97 30.72 36.98
N PRO A 489 17.35 29.99 36.03
CA PRO A 489 16.88 30.57 34.79
C PRO A 489 15.87 31.67 35.08
N ASN A 490 15.98 32.78 34.36
CA ASN A 490 14.97 33.82 34.42
C ASN A 490 13.69 33.35 33.70
N VAL A 491 12.55 33.95 34.05
CA VAL A 491 11.24 33.57 33.47
C VAL A 491 11.23 33.74 31.95
N LYS A 492 11.93 34.75 31.40
CA LYS A 492 12.03 34.97 29.95
C LYS A 492 12.66 33.78 29.22
N PHE A 493 13.71 33.18 29.78
CA PHE A 493 14.39 32.01 29.22
C PHE A 493 13.48 30.77 29.24
N ILE A 494 12.76 30.55 30.35
CA ILE A 494 11.83 29.43 30.44
C ILE A 494 10.68 29.62 29.43
N ARG A 495 10.10 30.82 29.39
CA ARG A 495 9.03 31.19 28.46
C ARG A 495 9.46 31.09 26.99
N SER A 496 10.75 31.26 26.67
CA SER A 496 11.26 31.06 25.31
C SER A 496 11.32 29.59 24.86
N LYS A 497 10.97 28.63 25.74
CA LYS A 497 10.98 27.18 25.46
C LYS A 497 12.31 26.73 24.84
N PRO A 498 13.39 26.67 25.64
CA PRO A 498 14.73 26.40 25.12
C PRO A 498 14.75 25.19 24.20
N GLU A 499 15.09 25.38 22.93
CA GLU A 499 14.89 24.41 21.85
C GLU A 499 15.44 23.02 22.18
N ARG A 500 16.66 22.95 22.75
CA ARG A 500 17.29 21.69 23.16
C ARG A 500 16.52 20.96 24.25
N PHE A 501 15.94 21.71 25.20
CA PHE A 501 15.14 21.10 26.28
C PHE A 501 13.79 20.65 25.75
N THR A 502 13.14 21.48 24.93
CA THR A 502 11.87 21.15 24.29
C THR A 502 12.00 19.90 23.42
N ALA A 503 13.06 19.78 22.62
CA ALA A 503 13.33 18.60 21.81
C ALA A 503 13.54 17.33 22.67
N LEU A 504 14.23 17.45 23.82
CA LEU A 504 14.40 16.34 24.77
C LEU A 504 13.06 15.90 25.36
N LEU A 505 12.23 16.86 25.79
CA LEU A 505 10.89 16.62 26.32
C LEU A 505 9.96 15.98 25.29
N GLU A 506 9.99 16.44 24.05
CA GLU A 506 9.20 15.88 22.94
C GLU A 506 9.65 14.47 22.58
N SER A 507 10.97 14.20 22.59
CA SER A 507 11.48 12.85 22.34
C SER A 507 11.05 11.88 23.45
N TYR A 508 11.17 12.30 24.72
CA TYR A 508 10.70 11.51 25.86
C TYR A 508 9.20 11.17 25.71
N LEU A 509 8.36 12.19 25.50
CA LEU A 509 6.91 11.99 25.41
C LEU A 509 6.49 11.17 24.19
N ARG A 510 7.22 11.28 23.07
CA ARG A 510 6.96 10.49 21.85
C ARG A 510 7.17 9.00 22.11
N ASP A 511 8.22 8.63 22.82
CA ASP A 511 8.49 7.24 23.19
C ASP A 511 7.43 6.78 24.20
N ASP A 512 7.12 7.60 25.20
CA ASP A 512 6.12 7.34 26.24
C ASP A 512 4.76 6.95 25.63
N VAL A 513 4.19 7.77 24.73
CA VAL A 513 2.88 7.46 24.14
C VAL A 513 2.90 6.20 23.27
N ARG A 514 3.94 5.99 22.46
CA ARG A 514 4.07 4.78 21.62
C ARG A 514 4.17 3.51 22.47
N ASN A 515 4.87 3.61 23.59
CA ASN A 515 5.06 2.49 24.50
C ASN A 515 3.80 2.23 25.34
N ILE A 516 3.07 3.27 25.77
CA ILE A 516 1.75 3.12 26.42
C ILE A 516 0.77 2.40 25.48
N TYR A 517 0.74 2.78 24.20
CA TYR A 517 -0.10 2.12 23.19
C TYR A 517 0.24 0.64 23.10
N THR A 518 1.52 0.31 22.95
CA THR A 518 1.99 -1.08 22.83
C THR A 518 1.71 -1.86 24.11
N ALA A 519 1.91 -1.23 25.28
CA ALA A 519 1.65 -1.84 26.57
C ALA A 519 0.17 -2.19 26.76
N TYR A 520 -0.75 -1.33 26.33
CA TYR A 520 -2.17 -1.63 26.32
C TYR A 520 -2.50 -2.84 25.44
N LEU A 521 -1.95 -2.91 24.22
CA LEU A 521 -2.18 -4.05 23.32
C LEU A 521 -1.67 -5.38 23.90
N VAL A 522 -0.50 -5.35 24.55
CA VAL A 522 0.07 -6.49 25.27
C VAL A 522 -0.83 -6.88 26.43
N ALA A 523 -1.25 -5.91 27.24
CA ALA A 523 -2.15 -6.14 28.37
C ALA A 523 -3.44 -6.82 27.90
N GLU A 524 -4.11 -6.31 26.87
CA GLU A 524 -5.32 -6.93 26.29
C GLU A 524 -5.10 -8.40 25.90
N LYS A 525 -3.98 -8.71 25.24
CA LYS A 525 -3.65 -10.07 24.82
C LYS A 525 -3.36 -11.03 25.98
N MET A 526 -2.78 -10.56 27.08
CA MET A 526 -2.57 -11.39 28.28
C MET A 526 -3.88 -11.97 28.84
N GLY A 527 -5.02 -11.29 28.64
CA GLY A 527 -6.33 -11.77 29.10
C GLY A 527 -7.00 -12.81 28.19
N GLN A 528 -6.52 -12.97 26.96
CA GLN A 528 -7.14 -13.86 25.96
C GLN A 528 -6.52 -15.28 25.94
N GLY A 529 -5.46 -15.51 26.72
CA GLY A 529 -4.69 -16.77 26.74
C GLY A 529 -5.02 -17.76 27.87
N GLN A 530 -6.17 -17.64 28.52
CA GLN A 530 -6.66 -18.59 29.54
C GLN A 530 -7.92 -19.37 29.11
N GLY A 531 -8.25 -19.38 27.81
CA GLY A 531 -9.34 -20.17 27.23
C GLY A 531 -8.83 -21.40 26.49
#